data_AF-A0A9E3E2G8-F1
#
_entry.id   AF-A0A9E3E2G8-F1
#
_cell.length_a   1.000
_cell.length_b   1.000
_cell.length_c   1.000
_cell.angle_alpha   90.00
_cell.angle_beta   90.00
_cell.angle_gamma   90.00
#
_symmetry.space_group_name_H-M   'P 1'
#
loop_
_entity.id
_entity.type
_entity.pdbx_description
1 polymer ?
#
loop_
_entity_poly.entity_id
_entity_poly.type
_entity_poly.pdbx_seq_one_letter_code
_entity_poly.pdbx_strand_id
1 'polypeptide(L)'
;GTQRSRNVPQVPTLQEAGLGGFPLRVWWGLFMPAGSPDAAVKRINAEMAKLYHEPKMAEYLESQFVEVAVAPPEQFAAFTRAERERAAQVIKDFNIPRQ
;
A
#
# COMPACT_ATOMS: atom_id res chain seq x y z
N GLY A 1 -7.55 -2.41 -9.71
CA GLY A 1 -7.70 -3.11 -8.42
C GLY A 1 -8.49 -4.39 -8.60
N THR A 2 -8.49 -5.29 -7.62
CA THR A 2 -9.29 -6.54 -7.61
C THR A 2 -10.69 -6.35 -7.02
N GLN A 3 -10.95 -5.18 -6.45
CA GLN A 3 -12.25 -4.77 -5.91
C GLN A 3 -12.58 -3.37 -6.43
N ARG A 4 -13.87 -3.08 -6.57
CA ARG A 4 -14.36 -1.76 -6.97
C ARG A 4 -14.12 -0.75 -5.86
N SER A 5 -13.70 0.46 -6.24
CA SER A 5 -13.60 1.57 -5.29
C SER A 5 -14.99 1.96 -4.83
N ARG A 6 -15.15 2.18 -3.52
CA ARG A 6 -16.39 2.72 -2.93
C ARG A 6 -16.75 4.10 -3.48
N ASN A 7 -15.75 4.86 -3.92
CA ASN A 7 -15.93 6.22 -4.41
C ASN A 7 -16.42 6.27 -5.86
N VAL A 8 -16.22 5.20 -6.64
CA VAL A 8 -16.65 5.08 -8.03
C VAL A 8 -17.18 3.66 -8.34
N PRO A 9 -18.24 3.20 -7.66
CA PRO A 9 -18.72 1.81 -7.71
C PRO A 9 -19.22 1.37 -9.09
N GLN A 10 -19.55 2.32 -9.96
CA GLN A 10 -19.98 2.09 -11.34
C GLN A 10 -18.82 1.78 -12.30
N VAL A 11 -17.58 2.09 -11.93
CA VAL A 11 -16.43 1.87 -12.80
C VAL A 11 -15.94 0.43 -12.61
N PRO A 12 -15.90 -0.40 -13.67
CA PRO A 12 -15.39 -1.75 -13.59
C PRO A 12 -13.89 -1.74 -13.30
N THR A 13 -13.44 -2.74 -12.55
CA THR A 13 -12.03 -3.04 -12.37
C THR A 13 -11.40 -3.55 -13.67
N LEU A 14 -10.08 -3.45 -13.80
CA LEU A 14 -9.34 -4.08 -14.90
C LEU A 14 -9.59 -5.60 -14.97
N GLN A 15 -9.75 -6.25 -13.81
CA GLN A 15 -10.06 -7.67 -13.75
C GLN A 15 -11.46 -7.98 -14.32
N GLU A 16 -12.48 -7.18 -13.98
CA GLU A 16 -13.83 -7.29 -14.55
C GLU A 16 -13.85 -6.98 -16.05
N ALA A 17 -12.93 -6.14 -16.53
CA ALA A 17 -12.75 -5.83 -17.95
C ALA A 17 -11.97 -6.91 -18.73
N GLY A 18 -11.62 -8.04 -18.11
CA GLY A 18 -10.84 -9.12 -18.75
C GLY A 18 -9.34 -8.85 -18.84
N LEU A 19 -8.86 -7.72 -18.30
CA LEU A 19 -7.45 -7.35 -18.21
C LEU A 19 -6.90 -7.78 -16.84
N GLY A 20 -6.75 -9.09 -16.67
CA GLY A 20 -6.13 -9.70 -15.49
C GLY A 20 -4.61 -9.50 -15.43
N GLY A 21 -4.00 -9.82 -14.28
CA GLY A 21 -2.53 -9.80 -14.13
C GLY A 21 -1.92 -8.45 -13.75
N PHE A 22 -2.71 -7.37 -13.67
CA PHE A 22 -2.23 -6.04 -13.30
C PHE A 22 -2.87 -5.52 -12.00
N PRO A 23 -2.48 -6.05 -10.82
CA PRO A 23 -2.85 -5.43 -9.55
C PRO A 23 -1.98 -4.18 -9.32
N LEU A 24 -2.14 -3.16 -10.17
CA LEU A 24 -1.57 -1.84 -9.91
C LEU A 24 -2.32 -1.25 -8.71
N ARG A 25 -1.68 -1.27 -7.56
CA ARG A 25 -2.08 -0.56 -6.36
C ARG A 25 -0.94 0.37 -5.98
N VAL A 26 -1.18 1.67 -6.10
CA VAL A 26 -0.27 2.68 -5.53
C VAL A 26 -0.44 2.61 -4.02
N TRP A 27 0.67 2.56 -3.29
CA TRP A 27 0.68 2.47 -1.84
C TRP A 27 1.71 3.45 -1.28
N TRP A 28 1.47 3.86 -0.04
CA TRP A 28 2.40 4.62 0.76
C TRP A 28 2.69 3.84 2.04
N GLY A 29 3.88 4.05 2.58
CA GLY A 29 4.27 3.40 3.83
C GLY A 29 5.30 4.23 4.57
N LEU A 30 5.35 4.04 5.89
CA LEU A 30 6.28 4.71 6.78
C LEU A 30 7.44 3.76 7.10
N PHE A 31 8.66 4.26 6.97
CA PHE A 31 9.88 3.51 7.24
C PHE A 31 10.66 4.13 8.38
N MET A 32 11.32 3.28 9.15
CA MET A 32 12.24 3.67 10.22
C MET A 32 13.68 3.34 9.79
N PRO A 33 14.69 4.06 10.33
CA PRO A 33 16.10 3.74 10.07
C PRO A 33 16.43 2.27 10.37
N ALA A 34 17.34 1.69 9.60
CA ALA A 34 17.82 0.33 9.84
C ALA A 34 18.45 0.24 11.25
N GLY A 35 18.11 -0.84 11.98
CA GLY A 35 18.56 -1.03 13.36
C GLY A 35 17.75 -0.26 14.42
N SER A 36 16.65 0.40 14.04
CA SER A 36 15.73 1.00 15.02
C SER A 36 15.25 -0.04 16.04
N PRO A 37 15.19 0.28 17.35
CA PRO A 37 14.71 -0.64 18.36
C PRO A 37 13.26 -1.08 18.11
N ASP A 38 12.96 -2.37 18.26
CA ASP A 38 11.63 -2.94 18.06
C ASP A 38 10.54 -2.22 18.87
N ALA A 39 10.87 -1.81 20.10
CA ALA A 39 9.95 -1.06 20.95
C ALA A 39 9.53 0.29 20.33
N ALA A 40 10.47 1.00 19.68
CA ALA A 40 10.18 2.26 19.01
C ALA A 40 9.32 2.02 17.75
N VAL A 41 9.64 0.98 16.97
CA VAL A 41 8.87 0.61 15.78
C VAL A 41 7.43 0.27 16.14
N LYS A 42 7.23 -0.57 17.15
CA LYS A 42 5.89 -0.97 17.63
C LYS A 42 5.10 0.22 18.18
N ARG A 43 5.76 1.10 18.95
CA ARG A 43 5.11 2.32 19.46
C ARG A 43 4.63 3.22 18.32
N ILE A 44 5.48 3.50 17.34
CA ILE A 44 5.12 4.36 16.20
C ILE A 44 3.99 3.72 15.38
N ASN A 45 4.06 2.41 15.12
CA ASN A 45 2.98 1.71 14.42
C ASN A 45 1.63 1.84 15.17
N ALA A 46 1.64 1.69 16.49
CA ALA A 46 0.43 1.83 17.31
C ALA A 46 -0.13 3.27 17.29
N GLU A 47 0.73 4.29 17.37
CA GLU A 47 0.28 5.69 17.29
C GLU A 47 -0.25 6.05 15.89
N MET A 48 0.39 5.56 14.82
CA MET A 48 -0.11 5.73 13.46
C MET A 48 -1.47 5.03 13.27
N ALA A 49 -1.63 3.83 13.83
CA ALA A 49 -2.91 3.12 13.81
C ALA A 49 -4.01 3.96 14.46
N LYS A 50 -3.76 4.56 15.63
CA LYS A 50 -4.71 5.46 16.29
C LYS A 50 -5.03 6.68 15.43
N LEU A 51 -4.00 7.34 14.90
CA LEU A 51 -4.16 8.53 14.06
C LEU A 51 -5.07 8.27 12.86
N TYR A 52 -4.92 7.12 12.18
CA TYR A 52 -5.77 6.78 11.04
C TYR A 52 -7.23 6.48 11.42
N HIS A 53 -7.52 6.22 12.69
CA HIS A 53 -8.89 6.08 13.19
C HIS A 53 -9.48 7.42 13.68
N GLU A 54 -8.70 8.50 13.71
CA GLU A 54 -9.24 9.83 14.02
C GLU A 54 -10.13 10.31 12.86
N PRO A 55 -11.36 10.80 13.13
CA PRO A 55 -12.31 11.17 12.09
C PRO A 55 -11.75 12.16 11.07
N LYS A 56 -11.05 13.19 11.54
CA LYS A 56 -10.44 14.21 10.67
C LYS A 56 -9.39 13.63 9.72
N MET A 57 -8.62 12.64 10.18
CA MET A 57 -7.62 11.98 9.33
C MET A 57 -8.29 11.04 8.34
N ALA A 58 -9.27 10.26 8.78
CA ALA A 58 -10.05 9.38 7.90
C ALA A 58 -10.74 10.17 6.78
N GLU A 59 -11.42 11.26 7.11
CA GLU A 59 -12.06 12.16 6.12
C GLU A 59 -11.05 12.74 5.13
N TYR A 60 -9.87 13.17 5.62
CA TYR A 60 -8.81 13.70 4.77
C TYR A 60 -8.28 12.67 3.78
N LEU A 61 -8.08 11.42 4.22
CA LEU A 61 -7.60 10.33 3.35
C LEU A 61 -8.67 9.88 2.37
N GLU A 62 -9.93 9.80 2.81
CA GLU A 62 -11.07 9.49 1.93
C GLU A 62 -11.24 10.53 0.83
N SER A 63 -11.10 11.83 1.16
CA SER A 63 -11.13 12.93 0.18
C SER A 63 -10.05 12.83 -0.91
N GLN A 64 -8.97 12.10 -0.64
CA GLN A 64 -7.87 11.84 -1.57
C GLN A 64 -7.93 10.44 -2.19
N PHE A 65 -9.03 9.71 -1.99
CA PHE A 65 -9.21 8.34 -2.47
C PHE A 65 -8.16 7.36 -1.90
N VAL A 66 -7.59 7.66 -0.73
CA VAL A 66 -6.61 6.82 -0.05
C VAL A 66 -7.30 5.89 0.93
N GLU A 67 -7.13 4.59 0.72
CA GLU A 67 -7.57 3.57 1.66
C GLU A 67 -6.55 3.42 2.78
N VAL A 68 -7.01 3.53 4.03
CA VAL A 68 -6.18 3.23 5.20
C VAL A 68 -5.92 1.72 5.26
N ALA A 69 -4.64 1.35 5.26
CA ALA A 69 -4.18 0.00 5.52
C ALA A 69 -3.22 0.00 6.71
N VAL A 70 -3.70 -0.44 7.87
CA VAL A 70 -2.86 -0.64 9.06
C VAL A 70 -2.47 -2.11 9.11
N ALA A 71 -1.17 -2.37 9.07
CA ALA A 71 -0.61 -3.72 9.22
C ALA A 71 0.45 -3.72 10.33
N PRO A 72 0.63 -4.86 11.03
CA PRO A 72 1.80 -5.06 11.88
C PRO A 72 3.11 -4.83 11.09
N PRO A 73 4.18 -4.32 11.73
CA PRO A 73 5.46 -4.04 11.07
C PRO A 73 6.02 -5.23 10.28
N GLU A 74 5.85 -6.43 10.79
CA GLU A 74 6.33 -7.69 10.20
C GLU A 74 5.57 -8.02 8.91
N GLN A 75 4.25 -7.80 8.90
CA GLN A 75 3.41 -7.98 7.72
C GLN A 75 3.74 -6.93 6.65
N PHE A 76 3.96 -5.67 7.05
CA PHE A 76 4.37 -4.61 6.13
C PHE A 76 5.77 -4.89 5.53
N ALA A 77 6.71 -5.41 6.33
CA ALA A 77 8.01 -5.86 5.84
C ALA A 77 7.91 -7.02 4.84
N ALA A 78 6.97 -7.96 5.03
CA ALA A 78 6.72 -9.02 4.07
C ALA A 78 6.11 -8.49 2.77
N PHE A 79 5.14 -7.58 2.87
CA PHE A 79 4.51 -6.92 1.72
C PHE A 79 5.54 -6.17 0.86
N THR A 80 6.39 -5.34 1.47
CA THR A 80 7.41 -4.56 0.76
C THR A 80 8.45 -5.43 0.04
N ARG A 81 8.83 -6.58 0.64
CA ARG A 81 9.68 -7.58 -0.05
C ARG A 81 9.01 -8.15 -1.29
N ALA A 82 7.76 -8.59 -1.17
CA ALA A 82 7.00 -9.13 -2.30
C ALA A 82 6.77 -8.08 -3.41
N GLU A 83 6.55 -6.81 -3.02
CA GLU A 83 6.39 -5.72 -3.98
C GLU A 83 7.70 -5.46 -4.75
N ARG A 84 8.83 -5.45 -4.04
CA ARG A 84 10.15 -5.28 -4.65
C ARG A 84 10.46 -6.40 -5.65
N GLU A 85 10.12 -7.64 -5.32
CA GLU A 85 10.27 -8.78 -6.23
C GLU A 85 9.40 -8.64 -7.48
N ARG A 86 8.13 -8.25 -7.30
CA ARG A 86 7.22 -7.99 -8.43
C ARG A 86 7.73 -6.85 -9.33
N ALA A 87 8.17 -5.75 -8.74
CA ALA A 87 8.73 -4.62 -9.48
C ALA A 87 10.00 -5.03 -10.24
N ALA A 88 10.87 -5.83 -9.63
CA ALA A 88 12.06 -6.37 -10.30
C ALA A 88 11.69 -7.27 -11.49
N GLN A 89 10.62 -8.06 -11.39
CA GLN A 89 10.14 -8.88 -12.51
C GLN A 89 9.65 -8.00 -13.66
N VAL A 90 8.83 -6.97 -13.38
CA VAL A 90 8.36 -6.02 -14.39
C VAL A 90 9.52 -5.31 -15.08
N ILE A 91 10.53 -4.85 -14.34
CA ILE A 91 11.72 -4.21 -14.93
C ILE A 91 12.43 -5.15 -15.91
N LYS A 92 12.54 -6.44 -15.58
CA LYS A 92 13.14 -7.45 -16.46
C LYS A 92 12.29 -7.73 -17.69
N ASP A 93 11.00 -7.96 -17.52
CA ASP A 93 10.09 -8.33 -18.60
C ASP A 93 10.00 -7.24 -19.67
N PHE A 94 10.07 -5.97 -19.24
CA PHE A 94 9.97 -4.81 -20.13
C PHE A 94 11.33 -4.17 -20.48
N ASN A 95 12.46 -4.78 -20.09
CA ASN A 95 13.81 -4.26 -20.33
C ASN A 95 13.99 -2.78 -19.95
N ILE A 96 13.42 -2.36 -18.81
CA ILE A 96 13.45 -0.97 -18.37
C ILE A 96 14.88 -0.63 -17.91
N PRO A 97 15.56 0.36 -18.53
CA PRO A 97 16.90 0.73 -18.13
C PRO A 97 16.90 1.36 -16.73
N ARG A 98 17.92 1.02 -15.94
CA ARG A 98 18.14 1.66 -14.64
C ARG A 98 18.60 3.10 -14.87
N GLN A 99 17.90 4.06 -14.29
CA GLN A 99 18.32 5.46 -14.25
C GLN A 99 19.32 5.70 -13.13
#